data_AF-A0A834ZZY8-F1
#
_entry.id   AF-A0A834ZZY8-F1
#
_cell.length_a   1.000
_cell.length_b   1.000
_cell.length_c   1.000
_cell.angle_alpha   90.00
_cell.angle_beta   90.00
_cell.angle_gamma   90.00
#
_symmetry.space_group_name_H-M   'P 1'
#
loop_
_entity.id
_entity.type
_entity.pdbx_description
1 polymer ?
#
loop_
_entity_poly.entity_id
_entity_poly.type
_entity_poly.pdbx_seq_one_letter_code
_entity_poly.pdbx_strand_id
1 'polypeptide(L)'
;MEVGYCNRKKTDICEGVCDNEYGSKSVLSMSRLKCALRGFDLRALLILLIGVPILIFVIYVHGQKVTYFLRPIWEKPPKPFTILPHYYHEINELDILDIRWHELSPYVSEFVLLESNSTFTGIKKDLHFKENRQRFEFAESRLTYGMIGGRFVKGENPFVEESYQRVALDQLIKIAGITDDDLLIMSDVDEIPSGHTINLLRWCDDIPEILHLQLRNYLYSFQFLLDDKSWRASVHRYRAGKTRYAHFRQTDELLADSGWHCSFCFRYINDFIFKMKAYSHVDRIRFKYFLNPKRIQHVICQGSDLFDMIPEEYTFQEIIAKLGPIPSTYSAVHLPAYLLEQIDRYRYLLPGHCLREKWVSRNYSLHNDLRPKDIAGRCPTGEHPALSGLYLIRLADVVE
;
A
#
# COMPACT_ATOMS: atom_id res chain seq x y z
N MET A 1 36.86 -89.70 -22.80
CA MET A 1 36.96 -88.80 -23.96
C MET A 1 36.25 -87.52 -23.60
N GLU A 2 36.99 -86.41 -23.62
CA GLU A 2 36.52 -85.03 -23.46
C GLU A 2 35.36 -84.74 -24.45
N VAL A 3 34.40 -83.85 -24.17
CA VAL A 3 34.38 -82.38 -24.33
C VAL A 3 32.91 -81.99 -24.06
N GLY A 4 32.49 -80.84 -23.53
CA GLY A 4 33.14 -79.64 -23.06
C GLY A 4 32.10 -78.74 -22.36
N TYR A 5 32.61 -77.78 -21.60
CA TYR A 5 31.85 -76.71 -20.96
C TYR A 5 31.39 -75.70 -22.02
N CYS A 6 30.15 -75.19 -21.92
CA CYS A 6 29.83 -73.86 -22.44
C CYS A 6 28.79 -73.18 -21.54
N ASN A 7 29.25 -72.14 -20.86
CA ASN A 7 28.50 -71.28 -19.96
C ASN A 7 28.21 -69.99 -20.74
N ARG A 8 26.95 -69.57 -20.94
CA ARG A 8 26.68 -68.16 -21.31
C ARG A 8 25.26 -67.71 -20.97
N LYS A 9 25.23 -66.67 -20.13
CA LYS A 9 24.10 -65.79 -19.88
C LYS A 9 23.55 -65.18 -21.18
N LYS A 10 22.23 -64.90 -21.11
CA LYS A 10 21.44 -63.84 -21.74
C LYS A 10 20.85 -64.10 -23.14
N THR A 11 19.59 -63.66 -23.19
CA THR A 11 18.76 -63.10 -24.27
C THR A 11 17.93 -64.03 -25.16
N ASP A 12 16.64 -63.70 -25.17
CA ASP A 12 15.66 -63.76 -26.26
C ASP A 12 14.87 -65.08 -26.44
N ILE A 13 13.57 -65.10 -26.12
CA ILE A 13 12.37 -64.63 -26.87
C ILE A 13 11.75 -65.83 -27.61
N CYS A 14 10.46 -66.07 -27.31
CA CYS A 14 9.50 -66.84 -28.11
C CYS A 14 9.84 -68.31 -28.44
N GLU A 15 9.60 -69.21 -27.50
CA GLU A 15 9.17 -70.57 -27.85
C GLU A 15 8.01 -70.95 -26.92
N GLY A 16 6.86 -71.26 -27.52
CA GLY A 16 5.65 -71.64 -26.78
C GLY A 16 4.38 -70.92 -27.19
N VAL A 17 4.20 -70.62 -28.49
CA VAL A 17 2.86 -70.46 -29.06
C VAL A 17 2.71 -71.53 -30.14
N CYS A 18 2.14 -72.65 -29.73
CA CYS A 18 1.26 -73.55 -30.50
C CYS A 18 1.05 -74.76 -29.60
N ASP A 19 -0.14 -74.84 -29.01
CA ASP A 19 -0.88 -76.08 -28.69
C ASP A 19 -1.84 -75.81 -27.53
N ASN A 20 -3.00 -75.26 -27.86
CA ASN A 20 -4.29 -75.90 -27.56
C ASN A 20 -5.46 -74.95 -27.89
N GLU A 21 -6.36 -75.48 -28.70
CA GLU A 21 -7.67 -74.91 -29.03
C GLU A 21 -8.53 -74.74 -27.76
N TYR A 22 -9.47 -73.80 -27.83
CA TYR A 22 -10.48 -73.42 -26.82
C TYR A 22 -10.05 -72.47 -25.70
N GLY A 23 -9.81 -71.21 -26.06
CA GLY A 23 -9.81 -70.08 -25.12
C GLY A 23 -10.60 -68.89 -25.69
N SER A 24 -11.74 -68.57 -25.09
CA SER A 24 -12.65 -67.46 -25.44
C SER A 24 -11.90 -66.15 -25.76
N LYS A 25 -12.39 -65.38 -26.75
CA LYS A 25 -11.91 -64.03 -27.10
C LYS A 25 -11.83 -63.07 -25.89
N SER A 26 -12.54 -63.36 -24.79
CA SER A 26 -12.45 -62.61 -23.54
C SER A 26 -11.12 -62.82 -22.78
N VAL A 27 -10.45 -63.96 -22.92
CA VAL A 27 -9.20 -64.28 -22.20
C VAL A 27 -7.99 -63.60 -22.85
N LEU A 28 -7.97 -63.49 -24.19
CA LEU A 28 -6.94 -62.77 -24.97
C LEU A 28 -6.98 -61.25 -24.76
N SER A 29 -8.16 -60.68 -24.51
CA SER A 29 -8.31 -59.26 -24.17
C SER A 29 -7.78 -58.95 -22.76
N MET A 30 -8.08 -59.81 -21.77
CA MET A 30 -7.61 -59.61 -20.40
C MET A 30 -6.10 -59.87 -20.21
N SER A 31 -5.45 -60.72 -21.01
CA SER A 31 -4.01 -60.98 -20.89
C SER A 31 -3.15 -59.86 -21.49
N ARG A 32 -3.59 -59.23 -22.59
CA ARG A 32 -2.93 -58.06 -23.18
C ARG A 32 -3.03 -56.81 -22.31
N LEU A 33 -4.15 -56.62 -21.61
CA LEU A 33 -4.31 -55.54 -20.64
C LEU A 33 -3.40 -55.74 -19.40
N LYS A 34 -3.30 -56.99 -18.91
CA LYS A 34 -2.42 -57.35 -17.78
C LYS A 34 -0.92 -57.24 -18.11
N CYS A 35 -0.51 -57.42 -19.37
CA CYS A 35 0.87 -57.19 -19.81
C CYS A 35 1.18 -55.72 -20.10
N ALA A 36 0.24 -54.94 -20.65
CA ALA A 36 0.44 -53.50 -20.87
C ALA A 36 0.53 -52.70 -19.56
N LEU A 37 -0.17 -53.15 -18.51
CA LEU A 37 -0.14 -52.54 -17.17
C LEU A 37 1.05 -53.00 -16.30
N ARG A 38 1.87 -53.95 -16.76
CA ARG A 38 2.98 -54.52 -15.97
C ARG A 38 4.27 -53.68 -16.00
N GLY A 39 4.30 -52.65 -16.85
CA GLY A 39 5.46 -51.74 -17.01
C GLY A 39 5.23 -50.31 -16.52
N PHE A 40 4.01 -49.97 -16.10
CA PHE A 40 3.73 -48.66 -15.51
C PHE A 40 3.84 -48.76 -13.99
N ASP A 41 4.86 -48.13 -13.42
CA ASP A 41 4.93 -47.94 -11.98
C ASP A 41 3.67 -47.19 -11.53
N LEU A 42 2.78 -47.89 -10.83
CA LEU A 42 1.53 -47.32 -10.32
C LEU A 42 1.80 -46.04 -9.51
N ARG A 43 2.97 -45.93 -8.86
CA ARG A 43 3.41 -44.72 -8.17
C ARG A 43 3.68 -43.59 -9.15
N ALA A 44 4.35 -43.85 -10.26
CA ALA A 44 4.59 -42.86 -11.31
C ALA A 44 3.27 -42.40 -11.97
N LEU A 45 2.32 -43.31 -12.17
CA LEU A 45 1.00 -42.98 -12.71
C LEU A 45 0.16 -42.14 -11.72
N LEU A 46 0.23 -42.43 -10.42
CA LEU A 46 -0.39 -41.61 -9.37
C LEU A 46 0.26 -40.22 -9.27
N ILE A 47 1.59 -40.13 -9.33
CA ILE A 47 2.29 -38.84 -9.37
C ILE A 47 1.88 -38.05 -10.62
N LEU A 48 1.76 -38.68 -11.78
CA LEU A 48 1.43 -38.01 -13.02
C LEU A 48 -0.05 -37.62 -13.15
N LEU A 49 -0.99 -38.46 -12.70
CA LEU A 49 -2.42 -38.20 -12.86
C LEU A 49 -3.06 -37.49 -11.66
N ILE A 50 -2.44 -37.54 -10.48
CA ILE A 50 -2.94 -36.90 -9.27
C ILE A 50 -1.94 -35.84 -8.79
N GLY A 51 -0.66 -36.21 -8.65
CA GLY A 51 0.38 -35.29 -8.18
C GLY A 51 0.60 -34.08 -9.08
N VAL A 52 0.71 -34.26 -10.40
CA VAL A 52 0.96 -33.17 -11.36
C VAL A 52 -0.27 -32.24 -11.46
N PRO A 53 -1.53 -32.71 -11.57
CA PRO A 53 -2.68 -31.82 -11.52
C PRO A 53 -2.84 -31.09 -10.19
N ILE A 54 -2.55 -31.74 -9.05
CA ILE A 54 -2.54 -31.07 -7.74
C ILE A 54 -1.45 -30.01 -7.69
N LEU A 55 -0.24 -30.31 -8.18
CA LEU A 55 0.86 -29.35 -8.21
C LEU A 55 0.53 -28.16 -9.12
N ILE A 56 -0.02 -28.39 -10.31
CA ILE A 56 -0.48 -27.35 -11.22
C ILE A 56 -1.59 -26.52 -10.58
N PHE A 57 -2.53 -27.16 -9.89
CA PHE A 57 -3.60 -26.46 -9.16
C PHE A 57 -3.05 -25.61 -8.01
N VAL A 58 -2.10 -26.14 -7.23
CA VAL A 58 -1.40 -25.40 -6.16
C VAL A 58 -0.62 -24.22 -6.75
N ILE A 59 0.11 -24.40 -7.85
CA ILE A 59 0.81 -23.31 -8.55
C ILE A 59 -0.20 -22.31 -9.15
N TYR A 60 -1.35 -22.73 -9.64
CA TYR A 60 -2.36 -21.83 -10.18
C TYR A 60 -3.03 -20.98 -9.08
N VAL A 61 -3.31 -21.59 -7.93
CA VAL A 61 -3.94 -20.92 -6.78
C VAL A 61 -2.93 -20.07 -6.01
N HIS A 62 -1.72 -20.57 -5.79
CA HIS A 62 -0.66 -19.95 -5.00
C HIS A 62 0.50 -19.37 -5.82
N GLY A 63 0.37 -19.28 -7.15
CA GLY A 63 1.46 -18.88 -8.04
C GLY A 63 2.09 -17.56 -7.65
N GLN A 64 1.28 -16.56 -7.30
CA GLN A 64 1.77 -15.28 -6.77
C GLN A 64 2.56 -15.44 -5.46
N LYS A 65 2.13 -16.31 -4.55
CA LYS A 65 2.86 -16.57 -3.30
C LYS A 65 4.20 -17.27 -3.56
N VAL A 66 4.20 -18.25 -4.47
CA VAL A 66 5.41 -18.96 -4.87
C VAL A 66 6.40 -18.02 -5.56
N THR A 67 5.91 -17.15 -6.45
CA THR A 67 6.78 -16.18 -7.13
C THR A 67 7.31 -15.12 -6.18
N TYR A 68 6.54 -14.69 -5.18
CA TYR A 68 7.01 -13.73 -4.18
C TYR A 68 7.99 -14.35 -3.19
N PHE A 69 7.73 -15.58 -2.71
CA PHE A 69 8.62 -16.26 -1.77
C PHE A 69 10.00 -16.52 -2.35
N LEU A 70 10.05 -16.95 -3.60
CA LEU A 70 11.29 -17.31 -4.28
C LEU A 70 11.94 -16.10 -5.00
N ARG A 71 11.36 -14.90 -4.86
CA ARG A 71 11.91 -13.62 -5.35
C ARG A 71 13.42 -13.47 -5.09
N PRO A 72 13.96 -13.80 -3.90
CA PRO A 72 15.40 -13.68 -3.63
C PRO A 72 16.33 -14.58 -4.48
N ILE A 73 15.79 -15.60 -5.17
CA ILE A 73 16.59 -16.55 -5.98
C ILE A 73 16.86 -16.00 -7.39
N TRP A 74 15.94 -15.18 -7.93
CA TRP A 74 16.01 -14.69 -9.31
C TRP A 74 16.01 -13.17 -9.44
N GLU A 75 15.63 -12.45 -8.39
CA GLU A 75 15.81 -10.99 -8.31
C GLU A 75 17.04 -10.68 -7.46
N LYS A 76 18.03 -10.00 -8.04
CA LYS A 76 19.14 -9.43 -7.27
C LYS A 76 18.60 -8.21 -6.53
N PRO A 77 19.01 -7.96 -5.26
CA PRO A 77 18.68 -6.71 -4.59
C PRO A 77 19.09 -5.55 -5.51
N PRO A 78 18.20 -4.57 -5.75
CA PRO A 78 18.51 -3.49 -6.66
C PRO A 78 19.77 -2.74 -6.17
N LYS A 79 20.59 -2.23 -7.08
CA LYS A 79 21.41 -1.04 -6.75
C LYS A 79 20.44 0.03 -6.21
N PRO A 80 20.81 0.89 -5.24
CA PRO A 80 19.85 1.80 -4.60
C PRO A 80 18.92 2.44 -5.64
N PHE A 81 17.62 2.30 -5.37
CA PHE A 81 16.51 1.93 -6.27
C PHE A 81 16.33 2.62 -7.63
N THR A 82 15.80 1.85 -8.60
CA THR A 82 14.82 2.33 -9.61
C THR A 82 13.43 1.93 -9.12
N ILE A 83 12.68 2.87 -8.56
CA ILE A 83 11.32 2.61 -8.03
C ILE A 83 10.34 2.47 -9.18
N LEU A 84 9.70 1.30 -9.26
CA LEU A 84 8.44 1.16 -9.98
C LEU A 84 7.34 1.76 -9.08
N PRO A 85 6.56 2.73 -9.56
CA PRO A 85 5.62 3.42 -8.69
C PRO A 85 4.52 2.48 -8.18
N HIS A 86 4.31 2.46 -6.87
CA HIS A 86 3.13 1.91 -6.20
C HIS A 86 2.32 3.11 -5.72
N TYR A 87 1.17 3.39 -6.33
CA TYR A 87 0.36 4.54 -5.95
C TYR A 87 -0.71 4.18 -4.94
N TYR A 88 -0.69 4.95 -3.86
CA TYR A 88 -1.70 5.00 -2.82
C TYR A 88 -2.96 5.64 -3.39
N HIS A 89 -4.02 5.61 -2.60
CA HIS A 89 -5.36 5.94 -3.07
C HIS A 89 -6.06 6.60 -1.90
N GLU A 90 -6.33 7.90 -2.01
CA GLU A 90 -6.79 8.72 -0.91
C GLU A 90 -8.30 8.89 -0.92
N ILE A 91 -9.00 7.84 -0.53
CA ILE A 91 -10.45 7.91 -0.46
C ILE A 91 -10.92 7.81 0.96
N ASN A 92 -11.60 8.88 1.37
CA ASN A 92 -12.22 9.05 2.66
C ASN A 92 -11.22 9.21 3.82
N GLU A 93 -10.04 9.78 3.54
CA GLU A 93 -8.99 10.08 4.53
C GLU A 93 -9.14 11.46 5.17
N LEU A 94 -10.35 12.05 5.17
CA LEU A 94 -10.60 13.36 5.77
C LEU A 94 -10.17 13.44 7.24
N ASP A 95 -10.19 12.31 7.95
CA ASP A 95 -9.72 12.26 9.34
C ASP A 95 -8.19 12.31 9.45
N ILE A 96 -7.48 11.68 8.52
CA ILE A 96 -6.02 11.76 8.45
C ILE A 96 -5.59 13.15 7.99
N LEU A 97 -6.27 13.73 6.99
CA LEU A 97 -6.07 15.12 6.56
C LEU A 97 -6.27 16.10 7.72
N ASP A 98 -7.31 15.89 8.53
CA ASP A 98 -7.61 16.71 9.71
C ASP A 98 -6.48 16.63 10.75
N ILE A 99 -5.94 15.42 11.01
CA ILE A 99 -4.77 15.24 11.89
C ILE A 99 -3.53 15.94 11.31
N ARG A 100 -3.24 15.70 10.02
CA ARG A 100 -2.10 16.25 9.30
C ARG A 100 -2.10 17.78 9.32
N TRP A 101 -3.23 18.40 8.98
CA TRP A 101 -3.32 19.86 8.91
C TRP A 101 -3.24 20.51 10.28
N HIS A 102 -3.83 19.92 11.33
CA HIS A 102 -3.66 20.45 12.68
C HIS A 102 -2.21 20.32 13.19
N GLU A 103 -1.55 19.19 12.92
CA GLU A 103 -0.13 18.99 13.25
C GLU A 103 0.78 20.01 12.54
N LEU A 104 0.48 20.34 11.28
CA LEU A 104 1.31 21.20 10.43
C LEU A 104 0.92 22.69 10.43
N SER A 105 -0.30 23.02 10.86
CA SER A 105 -0.84 24.39 10.84
C SER A 105 0.05 25.45 11.50
N PRO A 106 0.76 25.18 12.61
CA PRO A 106 1.70 26.15 13.21
C PRO A 106 2.97 26.41 12.37
N TYR A 107 3.30 25.50 11.45
CA TYR A 107 4.59 25.48 10.75
C TYR A 107 4.49 25.82 9.27
N VAL A 108 3.33 25.58 8.66
CA VAL A 108 3.06 25.78 7.24
C VAL A 108 2.40 27.15 6.99
N SER A 109 2.84 27.85 5.95
CA SER A 109 2.26 29.13 5.55
C SER A 109 1.03 28.99 4.63
N GLU A 110 0.99 27.96 3.79
CA GLU A 110 -0.09 27.74 2.83
C GLU A 110 -0.30 26.22 2.63
N PHE A 111 -1.56 25.80 2.62
CA PHE A 111 -2.01 24.47 2.22
C PHE A 111 -2.45 24.53 0.76
N VAL A 112 -1.97 23.61 -0.06
CA VAL A 112 -2.34 23.45 -1.46
C VAL A 112 -2.98 22.09 -1.59
N LEU A 113 -4.24 22.03 -1.99
CA LEU A 113 -4.99 20.78 -2.07
C LEU A 113 -5.62 20.61 -3.44
N LEU A 114 -5.27 19.55 -4.16
CA LEU A 114 -5.93 19.14 -5.39
C LEU A 114 -6.88 17.96 -5.13
N GLU A 115 -8.16 18.10 -5.47
CA GLU A 115 -9.13 17.00 -5.41
C GLU A 115 -9.60 16.57 -6.81
N SER A 116 -9.56 15.27 -7.11
CA SER A 116 -10.11 14.73 -8.37
C SER A 116 -11.51 14.15 -8.17
N ASN A 117 -12.32 14.05 -9.23
CA ASN A 117 -13.60 13.31 -9.20
C ASN A 117 -13.50 11.91 -9.83
N SER A 118 -12.28 11.40 -10.04
CA SER A 118 -12.01 10.06 -10.56
C SER A 118 -10.87 9.41 -9.80
N THR A 119 -11.01 8.11 -9.57
CA THR A 119 -9.91 7.23 -9.17
C THR A 119 -8.95 6.98 -10.34
N PHE A 120 -7.76 6.46 -10.06
CA PHE A 120 -6.79 6.05 -11.07
C PHE A 120 -7.28 4.97 -12.05
N THR A 121 -8.27 4.17 -11.65
CA THR A 121 -8.86 3.13 -12.51
C THR A 121 -10.00 3.66 -13.36
N GLY A 122 -10.24 4.98 -13.35
CA GLY A 122 -11.30 5.64 -14.10
C GLY A 122 -12.69 5.49 -13.47
N ILE A 123 -12.77 5.07 -12.20
CA ILE A 123 -14.03 5.02 -11.45
C ILE A 123 -14.34 6.42 -10.94
N LYS A 124 -15.56 6.91 -11.23
CA LYS A 124 -16.05 8.18 -10.69
C LYS A 124 -16.16 8.11 -9.17
N LYS A 125 -15.63 9.13 -8.49
CA LYS A 125 -15.77 9.34 -7.05
C LYS A 125 -16.40 10.70 -6.75
N ASP A 126 -16.97 10.82 -5.57
CA ASP A 126 -17.47 12.09 -5.06
C ASP A 126 -16.32 12.95 -4.52
N LEU A 127 -16.55 14.26 -4.47
CA LEU A 127 -15.59 15.24 -3.99
C LEU A 127 -15.74 15.38 -2.46
N HIS A 128 -15.20 14.40 -1.74
CA HIS A 128 -15.33 14.30 -0.28
C HIS A 128 -14.80 15.52 0.46
N PHE A 129 -13.67 16.10 0.05
CA PHE A 129 -13.15 17.31 0.69
C PHE A 129 -14.09 18.48 0.44
N LYS A 130 -14.52 18.70 -0.81
CA LYS A 130 -15.49 19.76 -1.15
C LYS A 130 -16.75 19.70 -0.29
N GLU A 131 -17.32 18.50 -0.11
CA GLU A 131 -18.55 18.28 0.68
C GLU A 131 -18.34 18.53 2.18
N ASN A 132 -17.09 18.42 2.66
CA ASN A 132 -16.74 18.49 4.07
C ASN A 132 -15.84 19.68 4.41
N ARG A 133 -15.70 20.64 3.49
CA ARG A 133 -14.76 21.77 3.59
C ARG A 133 -14.93 22.60 4.86
N GLN A 134 -16.15 22.69 5.39
CA GLN A 134 -16.45 23.37 6.65
C GLN A 134 -15.63 22.82 7.84
N ARG A 135 -15.24 21.54 7.82
CA ARG A 135 -14.37 20.94 8.85
C ARG A 135 -12.98 21.57 8.89
N PHE A 136 -12.56 22.22 7.81
CA PHE A 136 -11.22 22.77 7.62
C PHE A 136 -11.23 24.31 7.60
N GLU A 137 -12.28 24.94 8.14
CA GLU A 137 -12.42 26.40 8.18
C GLU A 137 -11.21 27.11 8.84
N PHE A 138 -10.54 26.45 9.79
CA PHE A 138 -9.32 26.95 10.43
C PHE A 138 -8.13 27.16 9.47
N ALA A 139 -8.11 26.46 8.33
CA ALA A 139 -7.07 26.54 7.31
C ALA A 139 -7.51 27.35 6.08
N GLU A 140 -8.78 27.73 5.98
CA GLU A 140 -9.40 28.32 4.79
C GLU A 140 -8.69 29.60 4.33
N SER A 141 -8.21 30.42 5.28
CA SER A 141 -7.48 31.66 4.96
C SER A 141 -6.09 31.45 4.35
N ARG A 142 -5.59 30.20 4.38
CA ARG A 142 -4.26 29.77 3.90
C ARG A 142 -4.39 28.55 2.99
N LEU A 143 -5.54 28.38 2.33
CA LEU A 143 -5.84 27.20 1.51
C LEU A 143 -6.01 27.59 0.03
N THR A 144 -5.12 27.08 -0.79
CA THR A 144 -5.26 27.04 -2.24
C THR A 144 -5.85 25.69 -2.67
N TYR A 145 -7.17 25.67 -2.91
CA TYR A 145 -7.90 24.47 -3.29
C TYR A 145 -8.19 24.41 -4.79
N GLY A 146 -7.82 23.30 -5.44
CA GLY A 146 -8.07 23.00 -6.84
C GLY A 146 -8.93 21.76 -7.03
N MET A 147 -9.73 21.74 -8.10
CA MET A 147 -10.50 20.56 -8.51
C MET A 147 -10.15 20.18 -9.93
N ILE A 148 -10.06 18.88 -10.19
CA ILE A 148 -9.83 18.35 -11.53
C ILE A 148 -10.77 17.21 -11.90
N GLY A 149 -11.30 17.27 -13.12
CA GLY A 149 -12.08 16.18 -13.68
C GLY A 149 -11.17 15.05 -14.13
N GLY A 150 -11.44 13.80 -13.74
CA GLY A 150 -10.71 12.66 -14.30
C GLY A 150 -10.98 12.47 -15.79
N ARG A 151 -10.11 11.71 -16.47
CA ARG A 151 -10.31 11.33 -17.88
C ARG A 151 -11.30 10.17 -18.02
N PHE A 152 -11.58 9.44 -16.93
CA PHE A 152 -12.57 8.35 -16.84
C PHE A 152 -12.33 7.21 -17.84
N VAL A 153 -11.06 6.98 -18.21
CA VAL A 153 -10.68 5.94 -19.17
C VAL A 153 -10.46 4.62 -18.42
N LYS A 154 -11.29 3.62 -18.70
CA LYS A 154 -11.18 2.29 -18.08
C LYS A 154 -10.18 1.42 -18.82
N GLY A 155 -9.38 0.65 -18.08
CA GLY A 155 -8.43 -0.31 -18.63
C GLY A 155 -7.15 0.30 -19.21
N GLU A 156 -6.97 1.62 -19.08
CA GLU A 156 -5.70 2.29 -19.32
C GLU A 156 -4.76 2.10 -18.12
N ASN A 157 -3.46 2.29 -18.37
CA ASN A 157 -2.48 2.31 -17.30
C ASN A 157 -2.81 3.45 -16.30
N PRO A 158 -2.99 3.13 -15.00
CA PRO A 158 -3.21 4.11 -13.92
C PRO A 158 -2.26 5.32 -13.94
N PHE A 159 -1.01 5.14 -14.37
CA PHE A 159 0.02 6.20 -14.40
C PHE A 159 -0.33 7.40 -15.29
N VAL A 160 -1.25 7.23 -16.23
CA VAL A 160 -1.64 8.32 -17.13
C VAL A 160 -2.61 9.28 -16.44
N GLU A 161 -3.56 8.79 -15.63
CA GLU A 161 -4.42 9.67 -14.81
C GLU A 161 -3.60 10.40 -13.76
N GLU A 162 -2.64 9.71 -13.18
CA GLU A 162 -1.76 10.27 -12.17
C GLU A 162 -0.85 11.37 -12.75
N SER A 163 -0.21 11.12 -13.88
CA SER A 163 0.59 12.15 -14.58
C SER A 163 -0.26 13.39 -14.89
N TYR A 164 -1.53 13.19 -15.24
CA TYR A 164 -2.47 14.27 -15.49
C TYR A 164 -2.79 15.08 -14.22
N GLN A 165 -3.04 14.41 -13.09
CA GLN A 165 -3.26 15.06 -11.79
C GLN A 165 -2.00 15.81 -11.31
N ARG A 166 -0.80 15.23 -11.46
CA ARG A 166 0.48 15.88 -11.12
C ARG A 166 0.71 17.17 -11.90
N VAL A 167 0.42 17.17 -13.20
CA VAL A 167 0.52 18.38 -14.03
C VAL A 167 -0.44 19.48 -13.55
N ALA A 168 -1.63 19.10 -13.07
CA ALA A 168 -2.58 20.05 -12.51
C ALA A 168 -2.12 20.60 -11.15
N LEU A 169 -1.55 19.76 -10.30
CA LEU A 169 -1.00 20.19 -9.02
C LEU A 169 0.18 21.15 -9.21
N ASP A 170 1.04 20.89 -10.19
CA ASP A 170 2.11 21.79 -10.63
C ASP A 170 1.58 23.21 -10.96
N GLN A 171 0.40 23.29 -11.58
CA GLN A 171 -0.25 24.57 -11.86
C GLN A 171 -0.85 25.18 -10.59
N LEU A 172 -1.47 24.36 -9.74
CA LEU A 172 -2.09 24.80 -8.50
C LEU A 172 -1.08 25.39 -7.51
N ILE A 173 0.10 24.76 -7.39
CA ILE A 173 1.22 25.24 -6.58
C ILE A 173 1.68 26.64 -7.05
N LYS A 174 1.68 26.89 -8.36
CA LYS A 174 2.00 28.23 -8.92
C LYS A 174 0.90 29.24 -8.64
N ILE A 175 -0.37 28.84 -8.72
CA ILE A 175 -1.53 29.68 -8.38
C ILE A 175 -1.49 30.07 -6.89
N ALA A 176 -1.02 29.17 -6.02
CA ALA A 176 -0.81 29.47 -4.61
C ALA A 176 0.22 30.60 -4.41
N GLY A 177 1.07 30.87 -5.41
CA GLY A 177 2.06 31.95 -5.40
C GLY A 177 3.44 31.52 -4.91
N ILE A 178 3.82 30.24 -5.08
CA ILE A 178 5.15 29.75 -4.69
C ILE A 178 6.26 30.53 -5.39
N THR A 179 7.31 30.87 -4.64
CA THR A 179 8.48 31.60 -5.13
C THR A 179 9.75 30.77 -5.02
N ASP A 180 10.81 31.22 -5.70
CA ASP A 180 12.13 30.61 -5.57
C ASP A 180 12.57 30.58 -4.10
N ASP A 181 13.23 29.49 -3.73
CA ASP A 181 13.71 29.19 -2.38
C ASP A 181 12.63 28.83 -1.35
N ASP A 182 11.33 28.94 -1.64
CA ASP A 182 10.27 28.39 -0.79
C ASP A 182 10.47 26.87 -0.58
N LEU A 183 10.11 26.36 0.59
CA LEU A 183 10.13 24.91 0.86
C LEU A 183 8.76 24.32 0.50
N LEU A 184 8.77 23.41 -0.48
CA LEU A 184 7.59 22.67 -0.93
C LEU A 184 7.62 21.28 -0.34
N ILE A 185 6.64 20.95 0.50
CA ILE A 185 6.46 19.59 1.01
C ILE A 185 5.60 18.82 -0.01
N MET A 186 6.18 17.77 -0.59
CA MET A 186 5.53 16.84 -1.52
C MET A 186 5.26 15.53 -0.81
N SER A 187 4.00 15.18 -0.63
CA SER A 187 3.62 13.99 0.12
C SER A 187 2.12 13.72 -0.02
N ASP A 188 1.75 12.47 0.14
CA ASP A 188 0.35 12.05 0.18
C ASP A 188 -0.28 12.40 1.55
N VAL A 189 -1.60 12.40 1.66
CA VAL A 189 -2.35 12.72 2.89
C VAL A 189 -2.09 11.69 3.98
N ASP A 190 -1.91 10.41 3.64
CA ASP A 190 -1.58 9.39 4.62
C ASP A 190 -0.14 9.47 5.15
N GLU A 191 0.70 10.28 4.54
CA GLU A 191 2.00 10.69 5.05
C GLU A 191 1.78 11.92 5.95
N ILE A 192 2.36 11.96 7.14
CA ILE A 192 2.19 13.05 8.11
C ILE A 192 3.58 13.42 8.58
N PRO A 193 4.23 14.40 7.94
CA PRO A 193 5.46 14.98 8.46
C PRO A 193 5.22 15.52 9.88
N SER A 194 6.16 15.28 10.79
CA SER A 194 6.02 15.75 12.16
C SER A 194 6.19 17.26 12.25
N GLY A 195 5.45 17.92 13.15
CA GLY A 195 5.62 19.35 13.40
C GLY A 195 7.05 19.70 13.82
N HIS A 196 7.72 18.81 14.58
CA HIS A 196 9.11 18.99 14.96
C HIS A 196 10.06 19.00 13.76
N THR A 197 9.86 18.08 12.80
CA THR A 197 10.64 18.00 11.57
C THR A 197 10.48 19.25 10.72
N ILE A 198 9.25 19.70 10.51
CA ILE A 198 9.00 20.92 9.73
C ILE A 198 9.54 22.14 10.47
N ASN A 199 9.39 22.20 11.79
CA ASN A 199 10.01 23.26 12.58
C ASN A 199 11.53 23.28 12.42
N LEU A 200 12.21 22.13 12.54
CA LEU A 200 13.65 22.02 12.31
C LEU A 200 14.07 22.60 10.95
N LEU A 201 13.38 22.20 9.88
CA LEU A 201 13.68 22.67 8.53
C LEU A 201 13.48 24.19 8.37
N ARG A 202 12.59 24.82 9.13
CA ARG A 202 12.45 26.29 9.09
C ARG A 202 13.69 27.05 9.58
N TRP A 203 14.50 26.42 10.43
CA TRP A 203 15.68 27.03 11.05
C TRP A 203 17.00 26.63 10.39
N CYS A 204 16.96 25.84 9.32
CA CYS A 204 18.14 25.37 8.60
C CYS A 204 18.34 26.21 7.32
N ASP A 205 19.50 26.86 7.18
CA ASP A 205 19.82 27.67 5.99
C ASP A 205 20.29 26.82 4.79
N ASP A 206 21.00 25.71 5.04
CA ASP A 206 21.64 24.88 4.01
C ASP A 206 20.95 23.52 3.80
N ILE A 207 19.61 23.53 3.66
CA ILE A 207 18.87 22.31 3.32
C ILE A 207 19.24 21.87 1.89
N PRO A 208 19.45 20.56 1.64
CA PRO A 208 19.57 20.02 0.28
C PRO A 208 18.43 20.48 -0.62
N GLU A 209 18.66 20.53 -1.94
CA GLU A 209 17.59 20.91 -2.89
C GLU A 209 16.37 20.01 -2.79
N ILE A 210 16.58 18.72 -2.52
CA ILE A 210 15.54 17.72 -2.31
C ILE A 210 15.97 16.82 -1.16
N LEU A 211 15.15 16.78 -0.13
CA LEU A 211 15.36 15.99 1.08
C LEU A 211 14.17 15.04 1.27
N HIS A 212 14.40 13.73 1.21
CA HIS A 212 13.38 12.75 1.55
C HIS A 212 13.15 12.70 3.07
N LEU A 213 11.93 12.37 3.47
CA LEU A 213 11.52 12.25 4.88
C LEU A 213 11.30 10.78 5.21
N GLN A 214 12.06 10.24 6.17
CA GLN A 214 11.82 8.89 6.66
C GLN A 214 10.64 8.90 7.63
N LEU A 215 9.53 8.28 7.22
CA LEU A 215 8.31 8.17 8.01
C LEU A 215 8.18 6.75 8.58
N ARG A 216 7.71 6.67 9.82
CA ARG A 216 7.34 5.40 10.46
C ARG A 216 6.08 4.87 9.78
N ASN A 217 6.15 3.68 9.19
CA ASN A 217 5.11 3.11 8.34
C ASN A 217 4.15 2.27 9.17
N TYR A 218 2.90 2.71 9.26
CA TYR A 218 1.82 2.05 9.98
C TYR A 218 0.78 1.49 9.02
N LEU A 219 0.15 0.40 9.44
CA LEU A 219 -0.92 -0.23 8.69
C LEU A 219 -2.19 -0.32 9.53
N TYR A 220 -3.33 0.05 8.96
CA TYR A 220 -4.66 0.01 9.59
C TYR A 220 -4.90 1.01 10.74
N SER A 221 -3.90 1.25 11.59
CA SER A 221 -3.91 2.17 12.74
C SER A 221 -2.49 2.33 13.29
N PHE A 222 -2.28 3.28 14.19
CA PHE A 222 -1.00 3.46 14.89
C PHE A 222 -0.64 2.31 15.87
N GLN A 223 -1.46 1.27 15.93
CA GLN A 223 -1.16 0.03 16.64
C GLN A 223 -0.14 -0.86 15.90
N PHE A 224 -0.15 -0.85 14.56
CA PHE A 224 0.62 -1.82 13.76
C PHE A 224 1.73 -1.12 12.99
N LEU A 225 2.89 -0.96 13.64
CA LEU A 225 4.10 -0.45 13.01
C LEU A 225 4.71 -1.55 12.12
N LEU A 226 4.76 -1.31 10.83
CA LEU A 226 5.29 -2.23 9.83
C LEU A 226 6.82 -2.14 9.73
N ASP A 227 7.34 -0.93 9.54
CA ASP A 227 8.77 -0.61 9.45
C ASP A 227 9.01 0.92 9.43
N ASP A 228 10.27 1.33 9.28
CA ASP A 228 10.67 2.73 9.05
C ASP A 228 11.17 2.93 7.61
N LYS A 229 10.55 2.23 6.64
CA LYS A 229 10.95 2.24 5.23
C LYS A 229 10.04 3.11 4.35
N SER A 230 9.18 3.96 4.92
CA SER A 230 8.45 4.97 4.14
C SER A 230 9.32 6.22 3.96
N TRP A 231 9.58 6.63 2.71
CA TRP A 231 10.53 7.69 2.39
C TRP A 231 10.08 8.59 1.22
N ARG A 232 8.90 8.35 0.65
CA ARG A 232 8.49 9.03 -0.59
C ARG A 232 8.15 10.50 -0.36
N ALA A 233 7.56 10.84 0.78
CA ALA A 233 7.47 12.20 1.27
C ALA A 233 8.82 12.92 1.16
N SER A 234 8.82 14.13 0.64
CA SER A 234 10.03 14.92 0.46
C SER A 234 9.78 16.42 0.62
N VAL A 235 10.83 17.14 0.97
CA VAL A 235 10.86 18.61 0.99
C VAL A 235 11.79 19.09 -0.10
N HIS A 236 11.27 19.98 -0.95
CA HIS A 236 11.98 20.51 -2.08
C HIS A 236 12.19 22.01 -1.89
N ARG A 237 13.41 22.49 -2.10
CA ARG A 237 13.63 23.91 -2.31
C ARG A 237 13.14 24.27 -3.70
N TYR A 238 12.09 25.06 -3.78
CA TYR A 238 11.42 25.36 -5.02
C TYR A 238 12.29 26.24 -5.92
N ARG A 239 12.37 25.85 -7.19
CA ARG A 239 13.05 26.56 -8.27
C ARG A 239 12.09 26.68 -9.45
N ALA A 240 11.69 27.91 -9.76
CA ALA A 240 10.78 28.23 -10.84
C ALA A 240 11.28 27.62 -12.17
N GLY A 241 10.38 26.89 -12.84
CA GLY A 241 10.68 26.22 -14.11
C GLY A 241 11.45 24.89 -13.99
N LYS A 242 12.08 24.60 -12.85
CA LYS A 242 12.80 23.33 -12.60
C LYS A 242 12.02 22.37 -11.71
N THR A 243 11.49 22.85 -10.58
CA THR A 243 10.78 22.01 -9.63
C THR A 243 9.43 21.59 -10.20
N ARG A 244 9.16 20.29 -10.11
CA ARG A 244 7.93 19.61 -10.55
C ARG A 244 7.49 18.69 -9.44
N TYR A 245 6.19 18.57 -9.23
CA TYR A 245 5.68 17.62 -8.26
C TYR A 245 6.12 16.20 -8.63
N ALA A 246 6.73 15.53 -7.66
CA ALA A 246 7.28 14.20 -7.81
C ALA A 246 7.10 13.46 -6.49
N HIS A 247 6.46 12.30 -6.56
CA HIS A 247 6.28 11.41 -5.43
C HIS A 247 7.03 10.08 -5.66
N PHE A 248 8.34 10.21 -5.92
CA PHE A 248 9.28 9.10 -6.16
C PHE A 248 10.69 9.57 -5.78
N ARG A 249 11.65 8.64 -5.68
CA ARG A 249 13.01 8.99 -5.25
C ARG A 249 13.68 9.91 -6.26
N GLN A 250 14.18 11.03 -5.78
CA GLN A 250 14.96 11.98 -6.58
C GLN A 250 16.39 12.16 -6.07
N THR A 251 16.63 11.87 -4.79
CA THR A 251 17.96 11.97 -4.16
C THR A 251 18.25 10.79 -3.23
N ASP A 252 19.49 10.72 -2.75
CA ASP A 252 19.93 9.77 -1.73
C ASP A 252 19.84 10.35 -0.30
N GLU A 253 19.53 11.65 -0.17
CA GLU A 253 19.42 12.36 1.10
C GLU A 253 18.09 12.04 1.78
N LEU A 254 18.15 11.52 3.00
CA LEU A 254 17.00 11.08 3.78
C LEU A 254 17.12 11.59 5.21
N LEU A 255 16.13 12.36 5.67
CA LEU A 255 16.03 12.80 7.05
C LEU A 255 15.32 11.73 7.89
N ALA A 256 16.03 11.17 8.85
CA ALA A 256 15.48 10.14 9.74
C ALA A 256 14.39 10.69 10.68
N ASP A 257 13.50 9.80 11.13
CA ASP A 257 12.45 10.08 12.13
C ASP A 257 11.63 11.36 11.86
N SER A 258 11.12 11.46 10.62
CA SER A 258 10.49 12.67 10.09
C SER A 258 8.97 12.73 10.23
N GLY A 259 8.35 11.71 10.81
CA GLY A 259 6.90 11.63 10.99
C GLY A 259 6.34 10.23 10.76
N TRP A 260 5.11 10.17 10.26
CA TRP A 260 4.32 8.94 10.19
C TRP A 260 3.73 8.73 8.79
N HIS A 261 3.58 7.49 8.38
CA HIS A 261 2.80 7.11 7.20
C HIS A 261 1.76 6.09 7.65
N CYS A 262 0.47 6.30 7.36
CA CYS A 262 -0.62 5.46 7.88
C CYS A 262 -1.47 4.88 6.74
N SER A 263 -0.99 3.77 6.18
CA SER A 263 -1.69 3.08 5.11
C SER A 263 -2.95 2.37 5.61
N PHE A 264 -4.05 2.47 4.84
CA PHE A 264 -5.34 1.84 5.16
C PHE A 264 -5.93 2.25 6.53
N CYS A 265 -5.65 3.47 6.98
CA CYS A 265 -6.09 3.97 8.30
C CYS A 265 -7.51 4.58 8.30
N PHE A 266 -8.51 3.79 7.90
CA PHE A 266 -9.89 4.26 7.77
C PHE A 266 -10.77 4.02 8.99
N ARG A 267 -11.80 4.86 9.15
CA ARG A 267 -12.85 4.69 10.17
C ARG A 267 -13.82 3.56 9.84
N TYR A 268 -14.18 3.40 8.56
CA TYR A 268 -15.23 2.46 8.14
C TYR A 268 -14.71 1.33 7.25
N ILE A 269 -15.25 0.12 7.40
CA ILE A 269 -14.89 -1.05 6.58
C ILE A 269 -15.16 -0.82 5.09
N ASN A 270 -16.15 0.00 4.74
CA ASN A 270 -16.45 0.30 3.34
C ASN A 270 -15.30 1.04 2.65
N ASP A 271 -14.53 1.84 3.38
CA ASP A 271 -13.40 2.59 2.82
C ASP A 271 -12.25 1.64 2.48
N PHE A 272 -12.01 0.62 3.32
CA PHE A 272 -11.09 -0.48 3.00
C PHE A 272 -11.51 -1.20 1.71
N ILE A 273 -12.79 -1.59 1.61
CA ILE A 273 -13.33 -2.28 0.43
C ILE A 273 -13.19 -1.40 -0.82
N PHE A 274 -13.45 -0.10 -0.67
CA PHE A 274 -13.36 0.85 -1.77
C PHE A 274 -11.92 1.05 -2.22
N LYS A 275 -10.99 1.35 -1.30
CA LYS A 275 -9.55 1.44 -1.60
C LYS A 275 -9.05 0.17 -2.25
N MET A 276 -9.37 -1.01 -1.71
CA MET A 276 -9.01 -2.29 -2.32
C MET A 276 -9.49 -2.43 -3.78
N LYS A 277 -10.69 -1.95 -4.12
CA LYS A 277 -11.24 -2.04 -5.48
C LYS A 277 -10.69 -1.00 -6.46
N ALA A 278 -10.23 0.14 -5.96
CA ALA A 278 -9.78 1.26 -6.78
C ALA A 278 -8.25 1.45 -6.75
N TYR A 279 -7.56 0.66 -5.91
CA TYR A 279 -6.11 0.54 -5.86
C TYR A 279 -5.55 0.07 -7.21
N SER A 280 -4.35 0.53 -7.58
CA SER A 280 -3.68 0.14 -8.82
C SER A 280 -3.48 -1.38 -8.97
N HIS A 281 -3.46 -2.12 -7.86
CA HIS A 281 -3.36 -3.57 -7.83
C HIS A 281 -4.68 -4.30 -7.56
N VAL A 282 -5.77 -3.87 -8.20
CA VAL A 282 -7.06 -4.61 -8.15
C VAL A 282 -6.88 -6.09 -8.55
N ASP A 283 -5.86 -6.39 -9.36
CA ASP A 283 -5.48 -7.74 -9.77
C ASP A 283 -5.17 -8.69 -8.61
N ARG A 284 -4.76 -8.17 -7.44
CA ARG A 284 -4.55 -8.96 -6.21
C ARG A 284 -5.87 -9.53 -5.66
N ILE A 285 -7.01 -8.94 -6.01
CA ILE A 285 -8.34 -9.36 -5.54
C ILE A 285 -8.89 -10.45 -6.47
N ARG A 286 -8.30 -11.65 -6.37
CA ARG A 286 -8.71 -12.80 -7.21
C ARG A 286 -10.07 -13.38 -6.82
N PHE A 287 -10.46 -13.23 -5.56
CA PHE A 287 -11.65 -13.85 -5.01
C PHE A 287 -12.54 -12.84 -4.27
N LYS A 288 -13.87 -12.99 -4.41
CA LYS A 288 -14.85 -12.10 -3.78
C LYS A 288 -14.78 -12.09 -2.24
N TYR A 289 -14.23 -13.13 -1.61
CA TYR A 289 -14.14 -13.21 -0.16
C TYR A 289 -13.16 -12.18 0.44
N PHE A 290 -12.17 -11.70 -0.33
CA PHE A 290 -11.27 -10.63 0.11
C PHE A 290 -12.04 -9.37 0.50
N LEU A 291 -13.17 -9.12 -0.19
CA LEU A 291 -14.05 -7.98 0.02
C LEU A 291 -15.11 -8.21 1.10
N ASN A 292 -15.07 -9.34 1.82
CA ASN A 292 -16.03 -9.63 2.87
C ASN A 292 -15.77 -8.72 4.10
N PRO A 293 -16.75 -7.90 4.54
CA PRO A 293 -16.55 -6.96 5.64
C PRO A 293 -16.12 -7.62 6.96
N LYS A 294 -16.66 -8.81 7.27
CA LYS A 294 -16.30 -9.54 8.50
C LYS A 294 -14.87 -10.05 8.45
N ARG A 295 -14.42 -10.53 7.27
CA ARG A 295 -13.03 -10.93 7.07
C ARG A 295 -12.11 -9.74 7.22
N ILE A 296 -12.39 -8.64 6.53
CA ILE A 296 -11.56 -7.41 6.60
C ILE A 296 -11.43 -6.97 8.05
N GLN A 297 -12.53 -6.86 8.79
CA GLN A 297 -12.51 -6.51 10.20
C GLN A 297 -11.63 -7.44 11.05
N HIS A 298 -11.69 -8.75 10.78
CA HIS A 298 -10.87 -9.73 11.49
C HIS A 298 -9.37 -9.56 11.16
N VAL A 299 -9.04 -9.45 9.87
CA VAL A 299 -7.67 -9.31 9.36
C VAL A 299 -7.00 -8.05 9.91
N ILE A 300 -7.67 -6.90 9.85
CA ILE A 300 -7.10 -5.63 10.34
C ILE A 300 -6.92 -5.63 11.86
N CYS A 301 -7.79 -6.32 12.61
CA CYS A 301 -7.65 -6.46 14.06
C CYS A 301 -6.50 -7.40 14.47
N GLN A 302 -6.15 -8.35 13.60
CA GLN A 302 -5.01 -9.23 13.81
C GLN A 302 -3.68 -8.60 13.36
N GLY A 303 -3.71 -7.55 12.54
CA GLY A 303 -2.51 -7.02 11.88
C GLY A 303 -2.03 -7.90 10.72
N SER A 304 -2.90 -8.76 10.18
CA SER A 304 -2.58 -9.66 9.06
C SER A 304 -2.72 -8.96 7.71
N ASP A 305 -2.14 -9.52 6.64
CA ASP A 305 -2.22 -8.93 5.29
C ASP A 305 -3.62 -9.04 4.66
N LEU A 306 -4.16 -7.92 4.14
CA LEU A 306 -5.49 -7.86 3.53
C LEU A 306 -5.65 -8.75 2.29
N PHE A 307 -4.56 -8.99 1.56
CA PHE A 307 -4.52 -9.73 0.30
C PHE A 307 -4.01 -11.18 0.48
N ASP A 308 -3.78 -11.62 1.71
CA ASP A 308 -3.15 -12.90 2.07
C ASP A 308 -1.80 -13.14 1.37
N MET A 309 -1.04 -12.07 1.10
CA MET A 309 0.24 -12.09 0.40
C MET A 309 1.42 -12.35 1.36
N ILE A 310 2.53 -12.79 0.77
CA ILE A 310 3.83 -12.89 1.48
C ILE A 310 4.48 -11.50 1.44
N PRO A 311 5.25 -11.10 2.47
CA PRO A 311 5.97 -9.83 2.47
C PRO A 311 6.82 -9.62 1.22
N GLU A 312 6.79 -8.39 0.70
CA GLU A 312 7.47 -8.00 -0.53
C GLU A 312 8.94 -7.63 -0.30
N GLU A 313 9.74 -8.57 0.20
CA GLU A 313 11.16 -8.32 0.53
C GLU A 313 12.13 -9.03 -0.43
N TYR A 314 13.37 -8.56 -0.47
CA TYR A 314 14.41 -9.03 -1.40
C TYR A 314 15.36 -10.06 -0.79
N THR A 315 15.28 -10.29 0.52
CA THR A 315 16.08 -11.30 1.21
C THR A 315 15.19 -12.28 1.96
N PHE A 316 15.58 -13.55 2.01
CA PHE A 316 14.84 -14.56 2.79
C PHE A 316 14.77 -14.19 4.28
N GLN A 317 15.80 -13.54 4.81
CA GLN A 317 15.82 -13.08 6.20
C GLN A 317 14.72 -12.05 6.47
N GLU A 318 14.56 -11.05 5.61
CA GLU A 318 13.49 -10.04 5.74
C GLU A 318 12.11 -10.64 5.49
N ILE A 319 11.96 -11.53 4.48
CA ILE A 319 10.69 -12.23 4.24
C ILE A 319 10.27 -13.00 5.49
N ILE A 320 11.18 -13.77 6.10
CA ILE A 320 10.90 -14.55 7.30
C ILE A 320 10.61 -13.63 8.50
N ALA A 321 11.38 -12.54 8.65
CA ALA A 321 11.19 -11.59 9.75
C ALA A 321 9.84 -10.88 9.70
N LYS A 322 9.30 -10.63 8.50
CA LYS A 322 7.98 -10.00 8.30
C LYS A 322 6.86 -11.00 8.08
N LEU A 323 7.13 -12.31 8.17
CA LEU A 323 6.12 -13.32 7.92
C LEU A 323 5.15 -13.43 9.09
N GLY A 324 3.84 -13.32 8.80
CA GLY A 324 2.79 -13.37 9.79
C GLY A 324 2.20 -12.00 10.11
N PRO A 325 1.41 -11.89 11.18
CA PRO A 325 0.77 -10.63 11.54
C PRO A 325 1.78 -9.61 12.08
N ILE A 326 1.55 -8.34 11.77
CA ILE A 326 2.34 -7.22 12.29
C ILE A 326 2.20 -7.17 13.82
N PRO A 327 3.31 -7.10 14.57
CA PRO A 327 3.25 -6.98 16.02
C PRO A 327 2.46 -5.74 16.47
N SER A 328 1.51 -5.95 17.39
CA SER A 328 0.76 -4.85 17.98
C SER A 328 1.61 -4.09 18.99
N THR A 329 1.66 -2.77 18.85
CA THR A 329 2.26 -1.85 19.82
C THR A 329 1.16 -1.16 20.62
N TYR A 330 1.26 -1.19 21.95
CA TYR A 330 0.31 -0.53 22.87
C TYR A 330 0.79 0.85 23.34
N SER A 331 1.95 1.30 22.84
CA SER A 331 2.50 2.61 23.13
C SER A 331 1.81 3.68 22.26
N ALA A 332 1.36 4.75 22.90
CA ALA A 332 0.93 5.97 22.23
C ALA A 332 2.03 7.05 22.21
N VAL A 333 3.26 6.68 22.59
CA VAL A 333 4.42 7.58 22.60
C VAL A 333 4.85 7.86 21.16
N HIS A 334 5.16 9.12 20.85
CA HIS A 334 5.51 9.58 19.50
C HIS A 334 4.39 9.37 18.46
N LEU A 335 3.13 9.61 18.84
CA LEU A 335 2.04 9.76 17.89
C LEU A 335 1.75 11.25 17.63
N PRO A 336 1.04 11.61 16.53
CA PRO A 336 0.68 13.00 16.25
C PRO A 336 0.00 13.68 17.46
N ALA A 337 0.35 14.92 17.77
CA ALA A 337 -0.14 15.58 18.98
C ALA A 337 -1.66 15.76 18.94
N TYR A 338 -2.18 16.23 17.81
CA TYR A 338 -3.62 16.44 17.61
C TYR A 338 -4.44 15.15 17.68
N LEU A 339 -3.86 14.00 17.28
CA LEU A 339 -4.50 12.70 17.45
C LEU A 339 -4.74 12.39 18.94
N LEU A 340 -3.76 12.70 19.79
CA LEU A 340 -3.82 12.49 21.24
C LEU A 340 -4.71 13.52 21.96
N GLU A 341 -4.86 14.72 21.40
CA GLU A 341 -5.82 15.71 21.90
C GLU A 341 -7.27 15.33 21.59
N GLN A 342 -7.50 14.64 20.46
CA GLN A 342 -8.82 14.28 19.95
C GLN A 342 -9.09 12.76 19.99
N ILE A 343 -8.70 12.12 21.09
CA ILE A 343 -8.79 10.66 21.29
C ILE A 343 -10.20 10.13 21.00
N ASP A 344 -11.25 10.76 21.51
CA ASP A 344 -12.62 10.25 21.33
C ASP A 344 -13.04 10.17 19.86
N ARG A 345 -12.60 11.15 19.06
CA ARG A 345 -12.92 11.25 17.63
C ARG A 345 -12.14 10.26 16.78
N TYR A 346 -10.87 10.06 17.10
CA TYR A 346 -9.94 9.25 16.33
C TYR A 346 -9.54 7.93 17.01
N ARG A 347 -10.30 7.51 18.03
CA ARG A 347 -10.03 6.31 18.82
C ARG A 347 -9.68 5.08 17.98
N TYR A 348 -10.29 4.92 16.81
CA TYR A 348 -10.08 3.78 15.91
C TYR A 348 -8.64 3.69 15.35
N LEU A 349 -7.88 4.79 15.40
CA LEU A 349 -6.46 4.85 15.02
C LEU A 349 -5.52 4.50 16.18
N LEU A 350 -6.02 4.43 17.41
CA LEU A 350 -5.21 4.19 18.60
C LEU A 350 -5.13 2.70 18.97
N PRO A 351 -4.06 2.27 19.67
CA PRO A 351 -3.93 0.90 20.15
C PRO A 351 -5.13 0.42 20.96
N GLY A 352 -5.59 -0.80 20.66
CA GLY A 352 -6.71 -1.45 21.36
C GLY A 352 -8.10 -1.18 20.76
N HIS A 353 -8.19 -0.33 19.73
CA HIS A 353 -9.46 0.10 19.12
C HIS A 353 -9.58 -0.31 17.64
N CYS A 354 -9.31 -1.57 17.33
CA CYS A 354 -9.31 -2.06 15.95
C CYS A 354 -10.72 -2.18 15.31
N LEU A 355 -11.79 -2.18 16.11
CA LEU A 355 -13.15 -2.30 15.60
C LEU A 355 -13.55 -1.04 14.83
N ARG A 356 -13.97 -1.24 13.58
CA ARG A 356 -14.37 -0.17 12.67
C ARG A 356 -15.87 0.05 12.73
N GLU A 357 -16.23 1.30 12.52
CA GLU A 357 -17.64 1.68 12.58
C GLU A 357 -18.38 1.14 11.35
N LYS A 358 -19.65 0.79 11.54
CA LYS A 358 -20.52 0.46 10.42
C LYS A 358 -21.01 1.77 9.82
N TRP A 359 -20.93 1.89 8.51
CA TRP A 359 -21.65 2.93 7.78
C TRP A 359 -23.15 2.78 8.09
N VAL A 360 -23.67 3.68 8.92
CA VAL A 360 -25.10 3.91 9.03
C VAL A 360 -25.39 5.01 8.04
N SER A 361 -26.28 4.78 7.07
CA SER A 361 -26.81 5.83 6.21
C SER A 361 -27.45 6.90 7.11
N ARG A 362 -26.69 7.93 7.48
CA ARG A 362 -27.21 9.03 8.30
C ARG A 362 -28.01 9.95 7.39
N ASN A 363 -29.34 9.85 7.50
CA ASN A 363 -30.15 11.07 7.44
C ASN A 363 -29.63 11.96 8.56
N TYR A 364 -29.04 13.10 8.21
CA TYR A 364 -28.60 14.10 9.17
C TYR A 364 -29.81 14.58 10.00
N SER A 365 -29.88 14.15 11.26
CA SER A 365 -30.52 14.92 12.31
C SER A 365 -29.40 15.59 13.09
N LEU A 366 -29.34 16.91 12.97
CA LEU A 366 -28.49 17.78 13.77
C LEU A 366 -28.81 17.58 15.25
N HIS A 367 -27.98 16.84 15.96
CA HIS A 367 -27.86 17.02 17.40
C HIS A 367 -26.69 17.99 17.65
N ASN A 368 -27.08 19.27 17.78
CA ASN A 368 -26.27 20.30 18.42
C ASN A 368 -26.05 19.91 19.87
N ASP A 369 -24.82 19.61 20.27
CA ASP A 369 -24.38 19.86 21.64
C ASP A 369 -22.85 19.86 21.75
N LEU A 370 -22.23 20.96 21.33
CA LEU A 370 -20.92 21.37 21.83
C LEU A 370 -20.98 22.87 22.10
N ARG A 371 -21.12 23.22 23.38
CA ARG A 371 -20.99 24.60 23.86
C ARG A 371 -19.52 25.02 23.83
N PRO A 372 -19.19 26.22 23.33
CA PRO A 372 -17.85 26.77 23.47
C PRO A 372 -17.55 27.01 24.95
N LYS A 373 -16.42 26.49 25.46
CA LYS A 373 -15.83 27.01 26.70
C LYS A 373 -14.80 28.05 26.29
N ASP A 374 -15.08 29.28 26.69
CA ASP A 374 -14.16 30.41 26.62
C ASP A 374 -12.84 30.06 27.33
N ILE A 375 -11.73 30.13 26.59
CA ILE A 375 -10.41 30.38 27.17
C ILE A 375 -9.83 31.60 26.45
N ALA A 376 -10.25 32.77 26.92
CA ALA A 376 -9.55 34.02 26.66
C ALA A 376 -8.29 34.05 27.54
N GLY A 377 -7.13 33.82 26.92
CA GLY A 377 -5.82 34.10 27.51
C GLY A 377 -5.08 35.10 26.63
N ARG A 378 -4.92 36.34 27.12
CA ARG A 378 -4.13 37.40 26.48
C ARG A 378 -2.68 36.94 26.30
N CYS A 379 -2.15 37.03 25.08
CA CYS A 379 -0.71 37.15 24.86
C CYS A 379 -0.39 38.57 24.37
N PRO A 380 0.65 39.22 24.91
CA PRO A 380 0.98 40.62 24.61
C PRO A 380 1.54 40.76 23.19
N THR A 381 1.11 41.83 22.53
CA THR A 381 1.73 42.38 21.32
C THR A 381 3.11 42.93 21.67
N GLY A 382 4.16 42.24 21.22
CA GLY A 382 5.53 42.75 21.20
C GLY A 382 6.00 42.83 19.77
N GLU A 383 5.98 44.03 19.18
CA GLU A 383 6.79 44.35 18.01
C GLU A 383 8.27 44.26 18.39
N HIS A 384 9.10 43.63 17.56
CA HIS A 384 10.50 43.97 17.30
C HIS A 384 11.05 43.15 16.09
N PRO A 385 12.13 43.61 15.43
CA PRO A 385 12.14 43.94 14.00
C PRO A 385 12.57 42.81 13.05
N ALA A 386 12.26 43.03 11.77
CA ALA A 386 12.73 42.23 10.64
C ALA A 386 14.27 42.15 10.57
N LEU A 387 14.79 40.95 10.28
CA LEU A 387 15.68 40.65 9.14
C LEU A 387 16.14 39.18 9.12
N SER A 388 16.12 38.64 7.88
CA SER A 388 16.77 37.43 7.33
C SER A 388 16.39 36.05 7.87
N GLY A 389 15.67 35.27 7.04
CA GLY A 389 15.66 33.81 7.08
C GLY A 389 14.35 33.15 7.53
N LEU A 390 13.20 33.46 6.91
CA LEU A 390 12.01 32.61 7.02
C LEU A 390 11.66 32.07 5.64
N TYR A 391 11.89 30.77 5.43
CA TYR A 391 11.34 30.07 4.29
C TYR A 391 9.82 29.98 4.41
N LEU A 392 9.08 30.34 3.36
CA LEU A 392 7.66 30.02 3.24
C LEU A 392 7.54 28.52 2.98
N ILE A 393 6.76 27.82 3.81
CA ILE A 393 6.51 26.39 3.65
C ILE A 393 5.13 26.20 3.06
N ARG A 394 5.07 25.55 1.91
CA ARG A 394 3.83 25.22 1.22
C ARG A 394 3.65 23.72 1.22
N LEU A 395 2.53 23.27 1.78
CA LEU A 395 2.15 21.87 1.79
C LEU A 395 1.36 21.59 0.52
N ALA A 396 1.84 20.71 -0.35
CA ALA A 396 1.05 20.25 -1.48
C ALA A 396 0.50 18.85 -1.19
N ASP A 397 -0.82 18.80 -1.02
CA ASP A 397 -1.63 17.61 -0.81
C ASP A 397 -2.42 17.28 -2.08
N VAL A 398 -2.60 15.99 -2.35
CA VAL A 398 -3.45 15.51 -3.44
C VAL A 398 -4.51 14.58 -2.87
N VAL A 399 -5.75 15.05 -2.70
CA VAL A 399 -6.86 14.19 -2.27
C VAL A 399 -7.48 13.47 -3.49
N GLU A 400 -6.97 12.28 -3.77
CA GLU A 400 -7.16 11.52 -5.02
C GLU A 400 -8.37 10.62 -5.13
#